data_AF-A0A527XDR2-F1
#
_entry.id   AF-A0A527XDR2-F1
#
_cell.length_a   1.000
_cell.length_b   1.000
_cell.length_c   1.000
_cell.angle_alpha   90.00
_cell.angle_beta   90.00
_cell.angle_gamma   90.00
#
_symmetry.space_group_name_H-M   'P 1'
#
loop_
_entity.id
_entity.type
_entity.pdbx_description
1 polymer ?
#
loop_
_entity_poly.entity_id
_entity_poly.type
_entity_poly.pdbx_seq_one_letter_code
_entity_poly.pdbx_strand_id
1 'polypeptide(L)' 'LLPPTLTFQYHFTDLGAFKPYVGAGVNYTIFYNQDTGSADALKVKNTFGTALQVGFDYMVDQHWGLNFDVKKL' A
#
# COMPACT_ATOMS: atom_id res chain seq x y z
N LEU A 1 8.70 -0.94 12.97
CA LEU A 1 8.32 0.31 12.28
C LEU A 1 7.28 -0.03 11.23
N LEU A 2 6.17 0.71 11.17
CA LEU A 2 5.31 0.70 9.99
C LEU A 2 5.97 1.60 8.95
N PRO A 3 6.45 1.07 7.82
CA PRO A 3 7.07 1.90 6.80
C PRO A 3 5.99 2.80 6.19
N PRO A 4 6.17 4.13 6.17
CA PRO A 4 5.21 5.01 5.52
C PRO A 4 5.13 4.66 4.03
N THR A 5 3.92 4.31 3.58
CA THR A 5 3.63 4.06 2.16
C THR A 5 2.89 5.26 1.60
N LEU A 6 3.47 5.92 0.59
CA LEU A 6 2.78 6.93 -0.18
C LEU A 6 2.20 6.27 -1.43
N THR A 7 0.87 6.19 -1.53
CA THR A 7 0.17 5.57 -2.66
C THR A 7 -0.72 6.60 -3.36
N PHE A 8 -0.54 6.77 -4.67
CA PHE A 8 -1.54 7.39 -5.52
C PHE A 8 -2.60 6.35 -5.87
N GLN A 9 -3.87 6.74 -5.75
CA GLN A 9 -5.02 5.88 -6.09
C GLN A 9 -5.94 6.63 -7.04
N TYR A 10 -6.29 6.00 -8.15
CA TYR A 10 -7.25 6.49 -9.12
C TYR A 10 -8.52 5.64 -9.06
N HIS A 11 -9.65 6.27 -8.74
CA HIS A 11 -10.94 5.61 -8.62
C HIS A 11 -11.79 5.89 -9.85
N PHE A 12 -12.33 4.84 -10.44
CA PHE A 12 -13.26 4.92 -11.55
C PHE A 12 -14.69 4.94 -10.99
N THR A 13 -15.34 6.10 -11.02
CA THR A 13 -16.68 6.30 -10.42
C THR A 13 -17.83 6.17 -11.40
N ASP A 14 -17.56 6.00 -12.70
CA ASP A 14 -18.57 6.01 -13.77
C ASP A 14 -19.35 4.70 -13.92
N LEU A 15 -19.11 3.73 -13.03
CA LEU A 15 -19.65 2.36 -13.10
C LEU A 15 -20.80 2.11 -12.08
N GLY A 16 -21.35 3.17 -11.49
CA GLY A 16 -22.50 3.11 -10.59
C GLY A 16 -22.16 2.49 -9.23
N ALA A 17 -22.74 1.31 -8.93
CA ALA A 17 -22.52 0.59 -7.68
C ALA A 17 -21.13 -0.07 -7.60
N PHE A 18 -20.52 -0.36 -8.74
CA PHE A 18 -19.17 -0.92 -8.81
C PHE A 18 -18.18 0.22 -9.07
N LYS A 19 -17.21 0.41 -8.18
CA LYS A 19 -16.20 1.47 -8.28
C LYS A 19 -14.80 0.84 -8.22
N PRO A 20 -14.27 0.38 -9.35
CA PRO A 20 -12.91 -0.14 -9.37
C PRO A 20 -11.92 1.00 -9.14
N TYR A 21 -10.78 0.66 -8.56
CA TYR A 21 -9.68 1.58 -8.38
C TYR A 21 -8.34 0.88 -8.57
N VAL A 22 -7.38 1.65 -9.05
CA VAL A 22 -6.00 1.21 -9.20
C VAL A 22 -5.11 2.20 -8.46
N GLY A 23 -4.10 1.69 -7.79
CA GLY A 23 -3.14 2.49 -7.07
C GLY A 23 -1.72 2.06 -7.37
N ALA A 24 -0.83 3.04 -7.37
CA ALA A 24 0.60 2.82 -7.44
C ALA A 24 1.26 3.76 -6.43
N GLY A 25 2.24 3.24 -5.73
CA GLY A 25 2.91 3.96 -4.67
C GLY A 25 4.35 3.53 -4.50
N VAL A 26 5.03 4.27 -3.66
CA VAL A 26 6.36 3.93 -3.20
C VAL A 26 6.31 3.78 -1.69
N ASN A 27 6.88 2.68 -1.21
CA ASN A 27 7.08 2.44 0.20
C ASN A 27 8.53 2.78 0.55
N TYR A 28 8.71 3.53 1.63
CA TYR A 28 10.04 3.79 2.17
C TYR A 28 10.20 3.00 3.47
N THR A 29 10.87 1.86 3.40
CA THR A 29 11.15 1.05 4.58
C THR A 29 12.45 1.48 5.24
N ILE A 30 12.30 2.12 6.42
CA ILE A 30 13.39 2.38 7.35
C ILE A 30 13.42 1.22 8.34
N PHE A 31 14.40 0.33 8.19
CA PHE A 31 14.68 -0.66 9.23
C PHE A 31 15.43 0.05 10.36
N TYR A 32 14.77 0.31 11.50
CA TYR A 32 15.53 0.54 12.73
C TYR A 32 16.14 -0.79 13.13
N ASN A 33 17.45 -0.85 12.95
CA ASN A 33 18.35 -1.87 13.44
C ASN A 33 17.94 -2.29 14.87
N GLN A 34 17.50 -3.53 15.04
CA GLN A 34 17.42 -4.13 16.37
C GLN A 34 18.85 -4.35 16.85
N ASP A 35 19.14 -3.80 18.04
CA ASP A 35 20.36 -4.01 18.81
C ASP A 35 20.69 -5.51 18.91
N THR A 36 21.55 -5.98 18.01
CA THR A 36 22.22 -7.27 18.16
C THR A 36 23.70 -6.98 18.00
N GLY A 37 24.42 -7.14 19.11
CA GLY A 37 25.85 -6.88 19.19
C GLY A 37 26.63 -7.64 18.12
N SER A 38 27.70 -7.02 17.69
CA SER A 38 28.78 -7.65 16.91
C SER A 38 28.39 -8.18 15.54
N ALA A 39 28.14 -7.28 14.59
CA ALA A 39 28.52 -7.51 13.20
C ALA A 39 28.62 -6.18 12.44
N ASP A 40 29.84 -5.85 12.05
CA ASP A 40 30.16 -4.82 11.08
C ASP A 40 29.26 -4.84 9.83
N ALA A 41 29.00 -3.65 9.31
CA ALA A 41 28.69 -3.41 7.89
C ALA A 41 27.34 -3.83 7.30
N LEU A 42 26.28 -3.98 8.10
CA LEU A 42 24.92 -3.90 7.53
C LEU A 42 24.56 -2.42 7.31
N LYS A 43 25.11 -1.84 6.24
CA LYS A 43 24.49 -0.70 5.54
C LYS A 43 23.10 -1.17 5.14
N VAL A 44 22.12 -1.01 6.03
CA VAL A 44 20.72 -1.24 5.70
C VAL A 44 20.34 -0.11 4.75
N LYS A 45 20.59 -0.34 3.46
CA LYS A 45 20.22 0.55 2.38
C LYS A 45 18.73 0.80 2.55
N ASN A 46 18.38 2.06 2.80
CA ASN A 46 17.02 2.56 2.68
C ASN A 46 16.38 1.95 1.43
N THR A 47 15.47 1.00 1.62
CA THR A 47 14.94 0.21 0.50
C THR A 47 13.68 0.90 0.04
N PHE A 48 13.73 1.43 -1.18
CA PHE A 48 12.57 1.90 -1.90
C PHE A 48 11.84 0.68 -2.44
N GLY A 49 10.67 0.38 -1.87
CA GLY A 49 9.73 -0.61 -2.37
C GLY A 49 8.71 0.04 -3.29
N THR A 50 8.29 -0.65 -4.34
CA THR A 50 7.18 -0.19 -5.17
C THR A 50 5.91 -0.90 -4.72
N ALA A 51 4.90 -0.13 -4.32
CA ALA A 51 3.60 -0.64 -3.98
C ALA A 51 2.68 -0.56 -5.21
N LEU A 52 2.06 -1.66 -5.58
CA LEU A 52 0.95 -1.68 -6.54
C LEU A 52 -0.30 -2.12 -5.80
N GLN A 53 -1.41 -1.46 -6.08
CA GLN A 53 -2.70 -1.71 -5.45
C GLN A 53 -3.75 -1.80 -6.54
N VAL A 54 -4.64 -2.76 -6.43
CA VAL A 54 -5.83 -2.83 -7.27
C VAL A 54 -6.97 -3.32 -6.41
N GLY A 55 -8.13 -2.70 -6.58
CA GLY A 55 -9.30 -3.06 -5.82
C GLY A 55 -10.57 -2.57 -6.47
N PHE A 56 -11.68 -2.87 -5.82
CA PHE A 56 -12.97 -2.34 -6.20
C PHE A 56 -13.86 -2.23 -4.98
N ASP A 57 -14.68 -1.18 -4.98
CA ASP A 57 -15.77 -1.02 -4.04
C ASP A 57 -17.08 -1.45 -4.71
N TYR A 58 -17.86 -2.27 -4.03
CA TYR A 58 -19.21 -2.60 -4.43
C TYR A 58 -20.20 -2.03 -3.41
N MET A 59 -20.89 -0.96 -3.78
CA MET A 59 -21.94 -0.37 -2.95
C MET A 59 -23.16 -1.29 -2.97
N VAL A 60 -23.46 -1.90 -1.82
CA VAL A 60 -24.66 -2.72 -1.63
C VAL A 60 -25.86 -1.82 -1.37
N ASP A 61 -25.63 -0.68 -0.69
CA ASP A 61 -26.63 0.36 -0.41
C ASP A 61 -25.95 1.75 -0.35
N GLN A 62 -26.71 2.83 -0.14
CA GLN A 62 -26.20 4.20 -0.05
C GLN A 62 -25.18 4.40 1.09
N HIS A 63 -25.25 3.57 2.14
CA HIS A 63 -24.41 3.68 3.34
C HIS A 63 -23.41 2.53 3.50
N TRP A 64 -23.63 1.41 2.81
CA TRP A 64 -22.86 0.18 3.00
C TRP A 64 -22.28 -0.29 1.67
N GLY A 65 -20.97 -0.48 1.65
CA GLY A 65 -20.24 -1.04 0.51
C GLY A 65 -19.22 -2.06 0.97
N LEU A 66 -18.95 -3.03 0.10
CA LEU A 66 -17.87 -3.98 0.27
C LEU A 66 -16.64 -3.44 -0.47
N ASN A 67 -15.54 -3.26 0.25
CA ASN A 67 -14.24 -2.95 -0.33
C ASN A 67 -13.46 -4.25 -0.53
N PHE A 68 -12.99 -4.49 -1.75
CA PHE A 68 -12.05 -5.54 -2.05
C PHE A 68 -10.75 -4.92 -2.53
N ASP A 69 -9.65 -5.22 -1.84
CA ASP A 69 -8.36 -4.58 -2.06
C ASP A 69 -7.22 -5.59 -2.09
N VAL A 70 -6.37 -5.52 -3.12
CA VAL A 70 -5.17 -6.34 -3.26
C VAL A 70 -3.98 -5.42 -3.41
N LYS A 71 -3.05 -5.48 -2.43
CA LYS A 71 -1.77 -4.75 -2.45
C LYS A 71 -0.62 -5.71 -2.64
N LYS A 72 0.31 -5.32 -3.50
CA LYS A 72 1.62 -5.93 -3.68
C LYS A 72 2.67 -4.90 -3.27
N LEU A 73 3.53 -5.27 -2.33
CA LEU A 73 4.62 -4.44 -1.78
C LEU A 73 5.98 -5.03 -2.18
#